data_AF-A0A2G5P4U7-F1
#
_entry.id   AF-A0A2G5P4U7-F1
#
_cell.length_a   1.000
_cell.length_b   1.000
_cell.length_c   1.000
_cell.angle_alpha   90.00
_cell.angle_beta   90.00
_cell.angle_gamma   90.00
#
_symmetry.space_group_name_H-M   'P 1'
#
loop_
_entity.id
_entity.type
_entity.pdbx_description
1 polymer ?
#
loop_
_entity_poly.entity_id
_entity_poly.type
_entity_poly.pdbx_seq_one_letter_code
_entity_poly.pdbx_strand_id
1 'polypeptide(L)'
;MGGGLMLGTAAVATADDALPVAPALLNTDCSRDQLMAATKVVDRPVYDEVVNKYNTESPWVQDHFKYHFDLLLEKSPADRQAEVDELAVFFPQYADFFRMNMDSANAVTAQCHSYPAVDPTVWTPQAPASVAPAQSPADAAPAANAPADAATPAATDVDPAVADVVDDALTDG
;
A
#
# COMPACT_ATOMS: atom_id res chain seq x y z
N MET A 1 34.90 22.80 -9.28
CA MET A 1 33.79 22.55 -8.33
C MET A 1 32.59 22.18 -9.17
N GLY A 2 32.31 20.88 -9.27
CA GLY A 2 31.21 20.35 -10.09
C GLY A 2 29.93 20.25 -9.27
N GLY A 3 28.85 20.84 -9.76
CA GLY A 3 27.50 20.64 -9.26
C GLY A 3 26.73 19.80 -10.27
N GLY A 4 26.48 18.53 -9.93
CA GLY A 4 25.63 17.64 -10.71
C GLY A 4 24.18 17.78 -10.27
N LEU A 5 23.34 18.33 -11.13
CA LEU A 5 21.88 18.18 -11.06
C LEU A 5 21.54 16.73 -11.42
N MET A 6 21.22 15.90 -10.42
CA MET A 6 20.55 14.62 -10.66
C MET A 6 19.06 14.90 -10.89
N LEU A 7 18.71 15.22 -12.14
CA LEU A 7 17.34 15.09 -12.61
C LEU A 7 17.06 13.59 -12.74
N GLY A 8 16.30 13.03 -11.81
CA GLY A 8 15.75 11.69 -11.94
C GLY A 8 14.78 11.68 -13.11
N THR A 9 15.26 11.26 -14.28
CA THR A 9 14.39 10.83 -15.37
C THR A 9 13.69 9.57 -14.90
N ALA A 10 12.37 9.65 -14.71
CA ALA A 10 11.54 8.46 -14.70
C ALA A 10 11.86 7.72 -16.01
N ALA A 11 12.51 6.57 -15.91
CA ALA A 11 12.80 5.75 -17.07
C ALA A 11 11.46 5.36 -17.68
N VAL A 12 11.18 5.85 -18.88
CA VAL A 12 10.05 5.37 -19.67
C VAL A 12 10.42 3.94 -20.04
N ALA A 13 9.79 2.96 -19.40
CA ALA A 13 10.01 1.56 -19.73
C ALA A 13 9.75 1.39 -21.24
N THR A 14 10.77 0.92 -21.96
CA THR A 14 10.55 0.51 -23.35
C THR A 14 9.70 -0.75 -23.35
N ALA A 15 8.99 -1.06 -24.44
CA ALA A 15 8.12 -2.24 -24.49
C ALA A 15 8.86 -3.56 -24.14
N ASP A 16 10.19 -3.60 -24.31
CA ASP A 16 11.06 -4.72 -23.95
C ASP A 16 11.37 -4.82 -22.43
N ASP A 17 11.16 -3.74 -21.66
CA ASP A 17 11.35 -3.70 -20.19
C ASP A 17 10.04 -3.91 -19.42
N ALA A 18 8.92 -4.09 -20.12
CA ALA A 18 7.61 -4.25 -19.51
C ALA A 18 7.51 -5.62 -18.81
N LEU A 19 7.10 -5.62 -17.54
CA LEU A 19 6.92 -6.86 -16.79
C LEU A 19 5.80 -7.71 -17.43
N PRO A 20 5.90 -9.06 -17.42
CA PRO A 20 4.80 -9.89 -17.86
C PRO A 20 3.57 -9.67 -16.97
N VAL A 21 2.37 -9.81 -17.52
CA VAL A 21 1.14 -9.79 -16.72
C VAL A 21 1.14 -11.02 -15.81
N ALA A 22 0.96 -10.81 -14.51
CA ALA A 22 0.96 -11.89 -13.55
C ALA A 22 -0.20 -12.88 -13.80
N PRO A 23 0.02 -14.21 -13.75
CA PRO A 23 -1.03 -15.19 -13.92
C PRO A 23 -2.21 -14.99 -12.95
N ALA A 24 -1.96 -14.53 -11.73
CA ALA A 24 -3.03 -14.26 -10.77
C ALA A 24 -3.97 -13.15 -11.26
N LEU A 25 -3.45 -12.07 -11.85
CA LEU A 25 -4.26 -11.03 -12.48
C LEU A 25 -4.93 -11.51 -13.77
N LEU A 26 -4.27 -12.38 -14.56
CA LEU A 26 -4.88 -12.95 -15.77
C LEU A 26 -6.06 -13.88 -15.46
N ASN A 27 -6.02 -14.58 -14.34
CA ASN A 27 -7.05 -15.55 -13.93
C ASN A 27 -8.02 -14.99 -12.88
N THR A 28 -7.93 -13.71 -12.56
CA THR A 28 -8.75 -13.13 -11.50
C THR A 28 -10.23 -13.02 -11.88
N ASP A 29 -11.09 -13.25 -10.89
CA ASP A 29 -12.53 -13.00 -10.90
C ASP A 29 -12.93 -11.77 -10.06
N CYS A 30 -11.96 -11.07 -9.49
CA CYS A 30 -12.17 -9.82 -8.79
C CYS A 30 -12.76 -8.76 -9.73
N SER A 31 -13.66 -7.93 -9.22
CA SER A 31 -14.10 -6.73 -9.94
C SER A 31 -12.98 -5.70 -10.04
N ARG A 32 -13.15 -4.77 -10.97
CA ARG A 32 -12.31 -3.59 -11.11
C ARG A 32 -12.10 -2.83 -9.81
N ASP A 33 -13.19 -2.54 -9.10
CA ASP A 33 -13.13 -1.73 -7.87
C ASP A 33 -12.49 -2.52 -6.72
N GLN A 34 -12.67 -3.85 -6.67
CA GLN A 34 -11.97 -4.72 -5.72
C GLN A 34 -10.46 -4.76 -5.96
N LEU A 35 -10.04 -4.85 -7.22
CA LEU A 35 -8.63 -4.81 -7.58
C LEU A 35 -8.03 -3.46 -7.16
N MET A 36 -8.67 -2.34 -7.50
CA MET A 36 -8.19 -1.01 -7.12
C MET A 36 -8.14 -0.82 -5.60
N ALA A 37 -9.14 -1.29 -4.86
CA ALA A 37 -9.15 -1.22 -3.40
C ALA A 37 -8.02 -2.05 -2.77
N ALA A 38 -7.75 -3.25 -3.31
CA ALA A 38 -6.64 -4.08 -2.85
C ALA A 38 -5.29 -3.48 -3.21
N THR A 39 -5.12 -2.97 -4.44
CA THR A 39 -3.89 -2.28 -4.87
C THR A 39 -3.59 -1.08 -3.99
N LYS A 40 -4.61 -0.30 -3.58
CA LYS A 40 -4.44 0.82 -2.65
C LYS A 40 -3.75 0.46 -1.34
N VAL A 41 -3.92 -0.78 -0.87
CA VAL A 41 -3.36 -1.28 0.39
C VAL A 41 -2.05 -2.03 0.16
N VAL A 42 -1.99 -2.86 -0.89
CA VAL A 42 -0.84 -3.73 -1.19
C VAL A 42 0.28 -2.98 -1.89
N ASP A 43 -0.05 -2.17 -2.90
CA ASP A 43 0.90 -1.47 -3.75
C ASP A 43 0.43 -0.03 -3.99
N ARG A 44 0.59 0.76 -2.92
CA ARG A 44 0.15 2.16 -2.91
C ARG A 44 0.73 3.00 -4.05
N PRO A 45 2.03 2.90 -4.40
CA PRO A 45 2.58 3.62 -5.55
C PRO A 45 1.84 3.34 -6.86
N VAL A 46 1.55 2.08 -7.18
CA VAL A 46 0.81 1.70 -8.40
C VAL A 46 -0.62 2.27 -8.37
N TYR A 47 -1.31 2.18 -7.22
CA TYR A 47 -2.62 2.79 -7.06
C TYR A 47 -2.59 4.31 -7.31
N ASP A 48 -1.65 5.03 -6.68
CA ASP A 48 -1.58 6.48 -6.76
C ASP A 48 -1.28 6.94 -8.20
N GLU A 49 -0.41 6.22 -8.93
CA GLU A 49 -0.13 6.49 -10.34
C GLU A 49 -1.40 6.39 -11.21
N VAL A 50 -2.12 5.27 -11.11
CA VAL A 50 -3.34 5.01 -11.88
C VAL A 50 -4.42 6.03 -11.54
N VAL A 51 -4.67 6.27 -10.25
CA VAL A 51 -5.74 7.18 -9.80
C VAL A 51 -5.40 8.63 -10.14
N ASN A 52 -4.15 9.06 -9.99
CA ASN A 52 -3.76 10.41 -10.38
C ASN A 52 -3.93 10.62 -11.88
N LYS A 53 -3.47 9.66 -12.70
CA LYS A 53 -3.64 9.70 -14.14
C LYS A 53 -5.13 9.76 -14.51
N TYR A 54 -5.94 8.85 -13.99
CA TYR A 54 -7.40 8.82 -14.17
C TYR A 54 -8.05 10.17 -13.86
N ASN A 55 -7.67 10.82 -12.75
CA ASN A 55 -8.25 12.09 -12.34
C ASN A 55 -7.77 13.31 -13.16
N THR A 56 -6.71 13.18 -13.95
CA THR A 56 -6.32 14.20 -14.94
C THR A 56 -7.05 14.08 -16.26
N GLU A 57 -7.72 12.95 -16.50
CA GLU A 57 -8.45 12.68 -17.73
C GLU A 57 -9.81 13.39 -17.76
N SER A 58 -10.32 13.64 -18.97
CA SER A 58 -11.69 14.14 -19.15
C SER A 58 -12.73 13.10 -18.65
N PRO A 59 -13.94 13.52 -18.24
CA PRO A 59 -14.97 12.58 -17.78
C PRO A 59 -15.29 11.48 -18.79
N TRP A 60 -15.26 11.79 -20.09
CA TRP A 60 -15.47 10.81 -21.14
C TRP A 60 -14.37 9.73 -21.17
N VAL A 61 -13.10 10.12 -21.02
CA VAL A 61 -11.97 9.17 -20.97
C VAL A 61 -12.02 8.35 -19.68
N GLN A 62 -12.42 8.96 -18.57
CA GLN A 62 -12.60 8.27 -17.29
C GLN A 62 -13.64 7.13 -17.39
N ASP A 63 -14.80 7.41 -17.95
CA ASP A 63 -15.85 6.39 -18.14
C ASP A 63 -15.40 5.32 -19.14
N HIS A 64 -14.71 5.72 -20.21
CA HIS A 64 -14.19 4.79 -21.20
C HIS A 64 -13.13 3.86 -20.63
N PHE A 65 -12.21 4.37 -19.80
CA PHE A 65 -11.24 3.56 -19.07
C PHE A 65 -11.93 2.52 -18.17
N LYS A 66 -12.91 2.95 -17.38
CA LYS A 66 -13.68 2.05 -16.50
C LYS A 66 -14.40 0.95 -17.28
N TYR A 67 -15.03 1.31 -18.39
CA TYR A 67 -15.70 0.38 -19.30
C TYR A 67 -14.73 -0.65 -19.90
N HIS A 68 -13.59 -0.20 -20.43
CA HIS A 68 -12.61 -1.11 -21.03
C HIS A 68 -11.92 -1.99 -19.99
N PHE A 69 -11.71 -1.49 -18.77
CA PHE A 69 -11.19 -2.32 -17.68
C PHE A 69 -12.19 -3.42 -17.30
N ASP A 70 -13.49 -3.10 -17.19
CA ASP A 70 -14.51 -4.12 -16.94
C ASP A 70 -14.56 -5.17 -18.08
N LEU A 71 -14.57 -4.74 -19.34
CA LEU A 71 -14.51 -5.66 -20.50
C LEU A 71 -13.28 -6.56 -20.50
N LEU A 72 -12.12 -6.01 -20.11
CA LEU A 72 -10.87 -6.77 -20.01
C LEU A 72 -10.98 -7.86 -18.93
N LEU A 73 -11.71 -7.61 -17.84
CA LEU A 73 -11.95 -8.60 -16.79
C LEU A 73 -12.97 -9.67 -17.20
N GLU A 74 -13.82 -9.40 -18.19
CA GLU A 74 -14.75 -10.41 -18.76
C GLU A 74 -14.08 -11.37 -19.76
N LYS A 75 -12.89 -11.03 -20.27
CA LYS A 75 -12.14 -11.83 -21.24
C LYS A 75 -11.53 -13.09 -20.64
N SER A 76 -11.27 -14.08 -21.50
CA SER A 76 -10.44 -15.23 -21.14
C SER A 76 -9.01 -14.79 -20.77
N PRO A 77 -8.25 -15.57 -19.98
CA PRO A 77 -6.88 -15.18 -19.62
C PRO A 77 -5.97 -14.88 -20.81
N ALA A 78 -6.10 -15.63 -21.91
CA ALA A 78 -5.32 -15.41 -23.13
C ALA A 78 -5.72 -14.12 -23.85
N ASP A 79 -7.03 -13.85 -23.94
CA ASP A 79 -7.53 -12.62 -24.56
C ASP A 79 -7.22 -11.39 -23.69
N ARG A 80 -7.21 -11.55 -22.36
CA ARG A 80 -6.81 -10.51 -21.40
C ARG A 80 -5.34 -10.12 -21.59
N GLN A 81 -4.46 -11.11 -21.79
CA GLN A 81 -3.05 -10.85 -22.09
C GLN A 81 -2.90 -10.03 -23.38
N ALA A 82 -3.57 -10.46 -24.46
CA ALA A 82 -3.51 -9.75 -25.74
C ALA A 82 -4.03 -8.30 -25.63
N GLU A 83 -5.10 -8.07 -24.88
CA GLU A 83 -5.64 -6.72 -24.64
C GLU A 83 -4.66 -5.85 -23.84
N VAL A 84 -3.97 -6.40 -22.84
CA VAL A 84 -2.96 -5.65 -22.07
C VAL A 84 -1.73 -5.32 -22.94
N ASP A 85 -1.38 -6.18 -23.90
CA ASP A 85 -0.35 -5.93 -24.90
C ASP A 85 -0.74 -4.81 -25.86
N GLU A 86 -1.99 -4.78 -26.33
CA GLU A 86 -2.52 -3.66 -27.12
C GLU A 86 -2.60 -2.36 -26.32
N LEU A 87 -3.07 -2.42 -25.07
CA LEU A 87 -3.14 -1.28 -24.16
C LEU A 87 -1.76 -0.66 -23.93
N ALA A 88 -0.69 -1.46 -23.89
CA ALA A 88 0.68 -0.98 -23.73
C ALA A 88 1.12 -0.04 -24.86
N VAL A 89 0.63 -0.27 -26.08
CA VAL A 89 0.99 0.50 -27.28
C VAL A 89 0.35 1.88 -27.25
N PHE A 90 -0.90 1.96 -26.80
CA PHE A 90 -1.69 3.20 -26.88
C PHE A 90 -1.78 3.96 -25.55
N PHE A 91 -1.73 3.25 -24.42
CA PHE A 91 -1.96 3.78 -23.08
C PHE A 91 -1.03 3.11 -22.04
N PRO A 92 0.29 3.26 -22.16
CA PRO A 92 1.28 2.54 -21.36
C PRO A 92 1.04 2.66 -19.85
N GLN A 93 0.77 3.88 -19.36
CA GLN A 93 0.41 4.19 -17.97
C GLN A 93 -0.73 3.34 -17.36
N TYR A 94 -1.70 2.90 -18.18
CA TYR A 94 -2.80 2.03 -17.72
C TYR A 94 -2.43 0.56 -17.83
N ALA A 95 -1.56 0.22 -18.78
CA ALA A 95 -1.04 -1.12 -18.92
C ALA A 95 -0.08 -1.49 -17.78
N ASP A 96 0.61 -0.51 -17.20
CA ASP A 96 1.52 -0.69 -16.06
C ASP A 96 0.81 -1.22 -14.81
N PHE A 97 -0.47 -0.88 -14.61
CA PHE A 97 -1.29 -1.48 -13.56
C PHE A 97 -1.33 -3.02 -13.67
N PHE A 98 -1.56 -3.53 -14.88
CA PHE A 98 -1.62 -4.97 -15.12
C PHE A 98 -0.24 -5.63 -15.12
N ARG A 99 0.80 -4.84 -15.36
CA ARG A 99 2.21 -5.24 -15.34
C ARG A 99 2.90 -4.85 -14.03
N MET A 100 2.16 -4.75 -12.93
CA MET A 100 2.76 -4.62 -11.60
C MET A 100 3.64 -5.84 -11.28
N ASN A 101 4.52 -5.71 -10.28
CA ASN A 101 5.37 -6.83 -9.90
C ASN A 101 4.53 -8.07 -9.49
N MET A 102 5.11 -9.26 -9.66
CA MET A 102 4.40 -10.54 -9.45
C MET A 102 3.88 -10.70 -8.02
N ASP A 103 4.63 -10.26 -7.01
CA ASP A 103 4.25 -10.40 -5.61
C ASP A 103 3.08 -9.49 -5.24
N SER A 104 3.11 -8.23 -5.70
CA SER A 104 2.01 -7.27 -5.60
C SER A 104 0.77 -7.83 -6.28
N ALA A 105 0.89 -8.35 -7.51
CA ALA A 105 -0.25 -8.93 -8.23
C ALA A 105 -0.88 -10.12 -7.48
N ASN A 106 -0.06 -11.00 -6.93
CA ASN A 106 -0.52 -12.13 -6.12
C ASN A 106 -1.21 -11.65 -4.83
N ALA A 107 -0.64 -10.67 -4.13
CA ALA A 107 -1.21 -10.13 -2.90
C ALA A 107 -2.51 -9.35 -3.15
N VAL A 108 -2.58 -8.55 -4.22
CA VAL A 108 -3.79 -7.82 -4.65
C VAL A 108 -4.93 -8.80 -4.92
N THR A 109 -4.70 -9.81 -5.74
CA THR A 109 -5.73 -10.78 -6.11
C THR A 109 -6.14 -11.66 -4.94
N ALA A 110 -5.21 -12.01 -4.04
CA ALA A 110 -5.53 -12.73 -2.81
C ALA A 110 -6.44 -11.94 -1.85
N GLN A 111 -6.35 -10.60 -1.84
CA GLN A 111 -7.10 -9.76 -0.90
C GLN A 111 -8.38 -9.13 -1.51
N CYS A 112 -8.51 -9.09 -2.83
CA CYS A 112 -9.55 -8.32 -3.53
C CYS A 112 -10.98 -8.60 -3.02
N HIS A 113 -11.30 -9.85 -2.67
CA HIS A 113 -12.62 -10.29 -2.24
C HIS A 113 -13.02 -9.76 -0.85
N SER A 114 -12.06 -9.16 -0.12
CA SER A 114 -12.35 -8.44 1.13
C SER A 114 -12.95 -7.04 0.91
N TYR A 115 -12.98 -6.55 -0.33
CA TYR A 115 -13.51 -5.25 -0.70
C TYR A 115 -14.85 -5.36 -1.43
N PRO A 116 -15.69 -4.30 -1.42
CA PRO A 116 -16.93 -4.27 -2.18
C PRO A 116 -16.70 -4.42 -3.68
N ALA A 117 -17.55 -5.19 -4.37
CA ALA A 117 -17.50 -5.36 -5.82
C ALA A 117 -17.72 -4.06 -6.60
N VAL A 118 -18.44 -3.10 -6.02
CA VAL A 118 -18.67 -1.77 -6.57
C VAL A 118 -18.39 -0.75 -5.48
N ASP A 119 -17.34 0.04 -5.67
CA ASP A 119 -16.93 1.10 -4.75
C ASP A 119 -16.40 2.29 -5.56
N PRO A 120 -17.22 3.32 -5.80
CA PRO A 120 -16.78 4.48 -6.56
C PRO A 120 -15.69 5.30 -5.84
N THR A 121 -15.50 5.11 -4.53
CA THR A 121 -14.56 5.91 -3.75
C THR A 121 -13.09 5.56 -4.02
N VAL A 122 -12.81 4.38 -4.58
CA VAL A 122 -11.46 3.94 -4.97
C VAL A 122 -10.87 4.77 -6.11
N TRP A 123 -11.70 5.51 -6.84
CA TRP A 123 -11.28 6.36 -7.95
C TRP A 123 -11.00 7.81 -7.54
N THR A 124 -11.13 8.12 -6.25
CA THR A 124 -10.81 9.44 -5.72
C THR A 124 -9.35 9.50 -5.27
N PRO A 125 -8.60 10.55 -5.62
CA PRO A 125 -7.27 10.76 -5.05
C PRO A 125 -7.46 10.91 -3.55
N GLN A 126 -6.76 10.11 -2.75
CA GLN A 126 -6.65 10.47 -1.35
C GLN A 126 -5.78 11.72 -1.26
N ALA A 127 -6.25 12.73 -0.51
CA ALA A 127 -5.36 13.78 -0.07
C ALA A 127 -4.12 13.12 0.53
N PRO A 128 -2.89 13.60 0.23
CA PRO A 128 -1.72 13.13 0.95
C PRO A 128 -2.04 13.23 2.43
N ALA A 129 -1.73 12.18 3.20
CA ALA A 129 -1.87 12.24 4.64
C ALA A 129 -1.21 13.55 5.07
N SER A 130 -2.00 14.47 5.62
CA SER A 130 -1.45 15.68 6.20
C SER A 130 -0.56 15.16 7.32
N VAL A 131 0.76 15.19 7.10
CA VAL A 131 1.70 15.09 8.18
C VAL A 131 1.36 16.31 9.02
N ALA A 132 0.57 16.09 10.08
CA ALA A 132 0.41 17.10 11.11
C ALA A 132 1.83 17.58 11.42
N PRO A 133 2.13 18.88 11.33
CA PRO A 133 3.47 19.35 11.64
C PRO A 133 3.81 18.77 13.01
N ALA A 134 4.95 18.08 13.10
CA ALA A 134 5.43 17.53 14.36
C ALA A 134 5.25 18.62 15.40
N GLN A 135 4.42 18.36 16.41
CA GLN A 135 4.21 19.32 17.49
C GLN A 135 5.59 19.59 18.06
N SER A 136 6.11 20.79 17.81
CA SER A 136 7.32 21.25 18.46
C SER A 136 7.08 21.11 19.96
N PRO A 137 8.03 20.57 20.75
CA PRO A 137 7.86 20.42 22.20
C PRO A 137 7.67 21.76 22.95
N ALA A 138 7.54 22.88 22.24
CA ALA A 138 7.31 24.22 22.78
C ALA A 138 5.84 24.51 23.16
N ASP A 139 4.87 23.72 22.71
CA ASP A 139 3.44 23.95 23.01
C ASP A 139 2.91 23.11 24.19
N ALA A 140 3.79 22.46 24.95
CA ALA A 140 3.42 21.86 26.23
C ALA A 140 3.18 22.97 27.28
N ALA A 141 1.97 23.52 27.30
CA ALA A 141 1.50 24.36 28.41
C ALA A 141 1.65 23.56 29.73
N PRO A 142 2.17 24.17 30.81
CA PRO A 142 2.40 23.45 32.06
C PRO A 142 1.05 23.14 32.72
N ALA A 143 0.80 21.86 32.99
CA ALA A 143 -0.29 21.42 33.85
C ALA A 143 -0.01 21.93 35.28
N ALA A 144 -0.66 23.03 35.65
CA ALA A 144 -0.73 23.48 37.03
C ALA A 144 -1.75 22.63 37.79
N ASN A 145 -1.25 21.93 38.81
CA ASN A 145 -1.83 21.73 40.15
C ASN A 145 -1.66 20.29 40.66
N ALA A 146 -0.60 20.10 41.45
CA ALA A 146 -0.58 19.13 42.54
C ALA A 146 -0.50 19.94 43.85
N PRO A 147 -1.26 19.63 44.91
CA PRO A 147 -0.86 20.01 46.24
C PRO A 147 0.07 18.94 46.81
N ALA A 148 1.21 19.41 47.32
CA ALA A 148 2.13 18.65 48.14
C ALA A 148 1.57 18.53 49.56
N ASP A 149 1.77 17.38 50.20
CA ASP A 149 2.17 17.37 51.61
C ASP A 149 3.03 16.15 51.91
N ALA A 150 4.11 16.42 52.64
CA ALA A 150 5.20 15.51 52.94
C ALA A 150 5.00 14.84 54.32
N ALA A 151 5.35 13.57 54.44
CA ALA A 151 5.88 12.98 55.68
C ALA A 151 6.50 11.59 55.43
N THR A 152 7.76 11.45 55.85
CA THR A 152 8.53 10.20 56.08
C THR A 152 9.14 10.38 57.49
N PRO A 153 9.51 9.37 58.33
CA PRO A 153 9.76 7.93 58.10
C PRO A 153 9.18 6.95 59.17
N ALA A 154 9.29 5.63 58.94
CA ALA A 154 9.79 4.67 59.94
C ALA A 154 10.12 3.30 59.29
N ALA A 155 11.22 2.69 59.74
CA ALA A 155 11.77 1.42 59.28
C ALA A 155 11.43 0.26 60.25
N THR A 156 11.18 -0.93 59.71
CA THR A 156 11.41 -2.33 60.20
C THR A 156 10.56 -3.22 59.28
N ASP A 157 10.97 -4.35 58.72
CA ASP A 157 11.76 -5.45 59.28
C ASP A 157 12.32 -6.29 58.09
N VAL A 158 13.38 -7.06 58.34
CA VAL A 158 14.14 -7.85 57.36
C VAL A 158 13.77 -9.33 57.51
N ASP A 159 13.97 -10.10 56.43
CA ASP A 159 14.35 -11.53 56.35
C ASP A 159 13.28 -12.55 55.81
N PRO A 160 13.67 -13.74 55.27
CA PRO A 160 13.97 -13.95 53.83
C PRO A 160 13.51 -15.35 53.28
N ALA A 161 13.47 -15.50 51.96
CA ALA A 161 13.61 -16.77 51.20
C ALA A 161 13.42 -16.41 49.71
N VAL A 162 14.45 -16.02 48.94
CA VAL A 162 15.53 -16.85 48.34
C VAL A 162 14.94 -18.07 47.64
N ALA A 163 14.62 -17.96 46.35
CA ALA A 163 15.49 -18.19 45.18
C ALA A 163 15.74 -19.68 44.90
N ASP A 164 15.29 -20.13 43.72
CA ASP A 164 15.71 -21.28 42.90
C ASP A 164 14.55 -21.48 41.88
N VAL A 165 14.67 -21.56 40.56
CA VAL A 165 15.60 -22.36 39.74
C VAL A 165 15.67 -21.71 38.35
N VAL A 166 16.87 -21.32 37.93
CA VAL A 166 17.25 -21.25 36.51
C VAL A 166 18.55 -22.04 36.39
N ASP A 167 18.58 -22.93 35.39
CA ASP A 167 19.72 -23.68 34.84
C ASP A 167 20.11 -25.06 35.43
N ASP A 168 20.33 -25.99 34.49
CA ASP A 168 21.11 -27.24 34.52
C ASP A 168 20.45 -28.60 34.89
N ALA A 169 20.08 -29.38 33.85
CA ALA A 169 20.35 -30.82 33.68
C ALA A 169 19.69 -31.32 32.36
N LEU A 170 20.39 -31.44 31.22
CA LEU A 170 21.12 -32.62 30.73
C LEU A 170 20.35 -33.96 30.66
N THR A 171 20.48 -34.59 29.48
CA THR A 171 20.51 -36.03 29.13
C THR A 171 19.26 -36.81 28.68
N ASP A 172 19.38 -37.28 27.43
CA ASP A 172 19.02 -38.58 26.83
C ASP A 172 17.56 -39.02 26.65
N GLY A 173 17.26 -39.36 25.38
CA GLY A 173 16.08 -40.05 24.89
C GLY A 173 16.16 -40.27 23.39
#